data_AF-A0A1A8Q1M7-F1
#
_entry.id   AF-A0A1A8Q1M7-F1
#
_cell.length_a   1.000
_cell.length_b   1.000
_cell.length_c   1.000
_cell.angle_alpha   90.00
_cell.angle_beta   90.00
_cell.angle_gamma   90.00
#
_symmetry.space_group_name_H-M   'P 1'
#
loop_
_entity.id
_entity.type
_entity.pdbx_description
1 polymer ?
#
loop_
_entity_poly.entity_id
_entity_poly.type
_entity_poly.pdbx_seq_one_letter_code
_entity_poly.pdbx_strand_id
1 'polypeptide(L)'
;TGYRWPFGGFLCKTSAGLATFNLYTSIFFLTALSIDRYLAIVHPVHSRRFRTVVYARITCVMIWLFAFGLSLPSALTRDVINIKDSKTTVCAILHPSAENAEMLKKLLLAISFLKSLLGFLVPFAIIITCYCLIGRTLLRAKHIQKTSHSREDEVLRMLAAAVLAFFLCWV
;
A
#
# COMPACT_ATOMS: atom_id res chain seq x y z
N THR A 1 16.24 -5.58 -28.70
CA THR A 1 15.25 -5.51 -27.60
C THR A 1 15.96 -5.99 -26.33
N GLY A 2 16.58 -5.19 -25.46
CA GLY A 2 16.29 -3.85 -24.96
C GLY A 2 16.29 -3.82 -23.42
N TYR A 3 16.16 -4.98 -22.75
CA TYR A 3 16.10 -5.09 -21.29
C TYR A 3 17.44 -5.55 -20.70
N ARG A 4 18.38 -4.62 -20.54
CA ARG A 4 19.67 -4.87 -19.87
C ARG A 4 19.75 -4.03 -18.60
N TRP A 5 20.03 -4.66 -17.46
CA TRP A 5 20.25 -3.97 -16.19
C TRP A 5 21.76 -3.73 -15.96
N PRO A 6 22.28 -2.50 -16.12
CA PRO A 6 23.71 -2.22 -16.04
C PRO A 6 24.18 -1.92 -14.61
N PHE A 7 23.27 -1.69 -13.67
CA PHE A 7 23.54 -1.11 -12.35
C PHE A 7 23.90 -2.14 -11.26
N GLY A 8 24.04 -3.42 -11.63
CA GLY A 8 24.40 -4.51 -10.70
C GLY A 8 23.28 -4.94 -9.74
N GLY A 9 23.58 -5.96 -8.92
CA GLY A 9 22.63 -6.61 -8.01
C GLY A 9 22.05 -5.70 -6.94
N PHE A 10 22.88 -4.83 -6.36
CA PHE A 10 22.48 -3.92 -5.28
C PHE A 10 21.37 -2.97 -5.73
N LEU A 11 21.54 -2.28 -6.85
CA LEU A 11 20.54 -1.34 -7.35
C LEU A 11 19.26 -2.03 -7.85
N CYS A 12 19.35 -3.27 -8.34
CA CYS A 12 18.16 -4.08 -8.68
C CYS A 12 17.31 -4.37 -7.44
N LYS A 13 17.93 -4.79 -6.34
CA LYS A 13 17.25 -5.05 -5.06
C LYS A 13 16.69 -3.76 -4.45
N THR A 14 17.50 -2.71 -4.40
CA THR A 14 17.11 -1.42 -3.81
C THR A 14 16.01 -0.74 -4.60
N SER A 15 16.05 -0.74 -5.93
CA SER A 15 14.99 -0.13 -6.74
C SER A 15 13.65 -0.83 -6.58
N ALA A 16 13.63 -2.16 -6.58
CA ALA A 16 12.42 -2.93 -6.33
C ALA A 16 11.91 -2.74 -4.89
N GLY A 17 12.80 -2.77 -3.90
CA GLY A 17 12.47 -2.51 -2.50
C GLY A 17 11.92 -1.11 -2.27
N LEU A 18 12.49 -0.08 -2.91
CA LEU A 18 11.99 1.30 -2.83
C LEU A 18 10.62 1.45 -3.49
N ALA A 19 10.40 0.82 -4.64
CA ALA A 19 9.09 0.83 -5.30
C ALA A 19 8.02 0.20 -4.40
N THR A 20 8.28 -0.98 -3.85
CA THR A 20 7.35 -1.65 -2.92
C THR A 20 7.16 -0.85 -1.63
N PHE A 21 8.24 -0.27 -1.09
CA PHE A 21 8.18 0.57 0.10
C PHE A 21 7.30 1.83 -0.11
N ASN A 22 7.48 2.52 -1.24
CA ASN A 22 6.69 3.69 -1.60
C ASN A 22 5.21 3.34 -1.77
N LEU A 23 4.93 2.18 -2.37
CA LEU A 23 3.58 1.66 -2.54
C LEU A 23 2.87 1.45 -1.19
N TYR A 24 3.50 0.70 -0.28
CA TYR A 24 2.95 0.43 1.05
C TYR A 24 2.83 1.69 1.90
N THR A 25 3.81 2.58 1.83
CA THR A 25 3.77 3.86 2.54
C THR A 25 2.58 4.69 2.06
N SER A 26 2.39 4.79 0.74
CA SER A 26 1.29 5.54 0.14
C SER A 26 -0.08 4.98 0.58
N ILE A 27 -0.31 3.68 0.47
CA ILE A 27 -1.63 3.10 0.84
C ILE A 27 -1.94 3.26 2.33
N PHE A 28 -0.96 3.06 3.22
CA PHE A 28 -1.17 3.24 4.65
C PHE A 28 -1.43 4.70 5.03
N PHE A 29 -0.75 5.65 4.36
CA PHE A 29 -1.06 7.07 4.54
C PHE A 29 -2.48 7.40 4.08
N LEU A 30 -2.92 6.87 2.94
CA LEU A 30 -4.29 7.05 2.47
C LEU A 30 -5.31 6.48 3.46
N THR A 31 -5.04 5.31 4.04
CA THR A 31 -5.90 4.73 5.09
C THR A 31 -5.94 5.63 6.33
N ALA A 32 -4.81 6.10 6.82
CA ALA A 32 -4.75 6.98 7.98
C ALA A 32 -5.51 8.30 7.75
N LEU A 33 -5.36 8.92 6.57
CA LEU A 33 -6.11 10.11 6.18
C LEU A 33 -7.62 9.84 6.07
N SER A 34 -8.01 8.66 5.58
CA SER A 34 -9.41 8.26 5.47
C SER A 34 -10.05 8.09 6.86
N ILE A 35 -9.32 7.48 7.80
CA ILE A 35 -9.74 7.35 9.21
C ILE A 35 -9.84 8.72 9.88
N ASP A 36 -8.85 9.61 9.70
CA ASP A 36 -8.88 10.96 10.25
C ASP A 36 -10.12 11.73 9.80
N ARG A 37 -10.43 11.70 8.48
CA ARG A 37 -11.66 12.29 7.94
C ARG A 37 -12.91 11.65 8.50
N TYR A 38 -12.96 10.32 8.61
CA TYR A 38 -14.10 9.61 9.19
C TYR A 38 -14.36 10.06 10.63
N LEU A 39 -13.32 10.10 11.47
CA LEU A 39 -13.43 10.54 12.86
C LEU A 39 -13.86 12.02 12.94
N ALA A 40 -13.34 12.88 12.07
CA ALA A 40 -13.72 14.30 12.03
C ALA A 40 -15.21 14.51 11.71
N ILE A 41 -15.78 13.72 10.81
CA ILE A 41 -17.17 13.86 10.35
C ILE A 41 -18.16 13.14 11.29
N VAL A 42 -17.85 11.91 11.69
CA VAL A 42 -18.80 11.04 12.43
C VAL A 42 -18.66 11.20 13.94
N HIS A 43 -17.46 11.55 14.44
CA HIS A 43 -17.18 11.66 15.87
C HIS A 43 -16.44 12.97 16.22
N PRO A 44 -17.06 14.15 16.02
CA PRO A 44 -16.40 15.45 16.16
C PRO A 44 -15.80 15.71 17.55
N VAL A 45 -16.42 15.20 18.62
CA VAL A 45 -15.94 15.32 20.00
C VAL A 45 -14.68 14.46 20.24
N HIS A 46 -14.62 13.27 19.64
CA HIS A 46 -13.47 12.36 19.76
C HIS A 46 -12.31 12.81 18.85
N SER A 47 -12.62 13.31 17.65
CA SER A 47 -11.66 13.88 16.71
C SER A 47 -10.83 15.01 17.33
N ARG A 48 -11.47 15.87 18.14
CA ARG A 48 -10.77 16.99 18.82
C ARG A 48 -9.69 16.52 19.80
N ARG A 49 -9.80 15.31 20.36
CA ARG A 49 -8.82 14.71 21.27
C ARG A 49 -7.71 13.94 20.52
N PHE A 50 -8.03 13.36 19.36
CA PHE A 50 -7.09 12.58 18.54
C PHE A 50 -6.26 13.40 17.55
N ARG A 51 -6.71 14.60 17.14
CA ARG A 51 -6.03 15.47 16.17
C ARG A 51 -4.80 16.22 16.72
N THR A 52 -4.08 15.68 17.70
CA THR A 52 -2.82 16.29 18.12
C THR A 52 -1.70 15.94 17.14
N VAL A 53 -0.80 16.89 16.89
CA VAL A 53 0.38 16.69 16.02
C VAL A 53 1.24 15.51 16.49
N VAL A 54 1.18 15.19 17.78
CA VAL A 54 1.87 14.04 18.39
C VAL A 54 1.32 12.72 17.85
N TYR A 55 -0.01 12.53 17.83
CA TYR A 55 -0.60 11.30 17.26
C TYR A 55 -0.29 11.18 15.77
N ALA A 56 -0.39 12.26 15.01
CA ALA A 56 -0.02 12.25 13.59
C ALA A 56 1.44 11.82 13.37
N ARG A 57 2.39 12.34 14.16
CA ARG A 57 3.79 11.93 14.10
C ARG A 57 3.99 10.46 14.44
N ILE A 58 3.34 9.97 15.51
CA ILE A 58 3.41 8.55 15.90
C ILE A 58 2.87 7.67 14.76
N THR A 59 1.71 8.00 14.20
CA THR A 59 1.12 7.25 13.07
C THR A 59 2.05 7.25 11.86
N CYS A 60 2.65 8.38 11.50
CA CYS A 60 3.65 8.43 10.43
C CYS A 60 4.81 7.46 10.70
N VAL A 61 5.44 7.54 11.87
CA VAL A 61 6.59 6.67 12.21
C VAL A 61 6.19 5.20 12.14
N MET A 62 5.01 4.84 12.66
CA MET A 62 4.50 3.46 12.58
C MET A 62 4.32 3.01 11.13
N ILE A 63 3.72 3.85 10.27
CA ILE A 63 3.54 3.56 8.84
C ILE A 63 4.89 3.28 8.17
N TRP A 64 5.89 4.13 8.42
CA TRP A 64 7.24 3.96 7.86
C TRP A 64 7.87 2.64 8.30
N LEU A 65 7.80 2.29 9.58
CA LEU A 65 8.34 1.03 10.10
C LEU A 65 7.64 -0.20 9.52
N PHE A 66 6.30 -0.18 9.45
CA PHE A 66 5.52 -1.28 8.86
C PHE A 66 5.78 -1.44 7.37
N ALA A 67 5.80 -0.34 6.60
CA ALA A 67 6.09 -0.37 5.17
C ALA A 67 7.52 -0.88 4.90
N PHE A 68 8.49 -0.50 5.73
CA PHE A 68 9.85 -1.01 5.64
C PHE A 68 9.91 -2.51 5.91
N GLY A 69 9.31 -2.99 7.01
CA GLY A 69 9.25 -4.40 7.35
C GLY A 69 8.56 -5.27 6.30
N LEU A 70 7.50 -4.76 5.65
CA LEU A 70 6.82 -5.45 4.55
C LEU A 70 7.62 -5.43 3.24
N SER A 71 8.44 -4.40 3.00
CA SER A 71 9.29 -4.29 1.82
C SER A 71 10.53 -5.20 1.87
N LEU A 72 11.09 -5.44 3.07
CA LEU A 72 12.32 -6.23 3.26
C LEU A 72 12.27 -7.61 2.57
N PRO A 73 11.24 -8.46 2.78
CA PRO A 73 11.21 -9.79 2.16
C PRO A 73 10.99 -9.72 0.64
N SER A 74 10.37 -8.67 0.13
CA SER A 74 10.21 -8.43 -1.31
C SER A 74 11.54 -7.99 -1.95
N ALA A 75 12.35 -7.21 -1.22
CA ALA A 75 13.71 -6.84 -1.63
C ALA A 75 14.69 -8.03 -1.58
N LEU A 76 14.52 -8.95 -0.63
CA LEU A 76 15.37 -10.13 -0.48
C LEU A 76 15.06 -11.25 -1.49
N THR A 77 13.86 -11.29 -2.05
CA THR A 77 13.41 -12.33 -3.01
C THR A 77 13.73 -12.02 -4.48
N ARG A 78 14.14 -10.78 -4.80
CA ARG A 78 14.62 -10.40 -6.14
C ARG A 78 16.14 -10.46 -6.18
N ASP A 79 16.70 -11.02 -7.26
CA ASP A 79 18.14 -11.00 -7.50
C ASP A 79 18.47 -10.77 -8.99
N VAL A 80 19.71 -10.44 -9.30
CA VAL A 80 20.13 -10.31 -10.71
C VAL A 80 20.47 -11.68 -11.27
N ILE A 81 19.73 -12.09 -12.29
CA ILE A 81 19.94 -13.35 -13.00
C ILE A 81 20.72 -13.04 -14.28
N ASN A 82 21.83 -13.76 -14.48
CA ASN A 82 22.60 -13.72 -15.71
C ASN A 82 21.98 -14.69 -16.72
N ILE A 83 21.39 -14.20 -17.80
CA ILE A 83 20.90 -15.06 -18.88
C ILE A 83 22.13 -15.53 -19.68
N LYS A 84 22.49 -16.82 -19.52
CA LYS A 84 23.66 -17.44 -20.17
C LYS A 84 23.63 -17.33 -21.70
N ASP A 85 22.44 -17.26 -22.31
CA ASP A 85 22.26 -17.24 -23.77
C ASP A 85 22.51 -15.88 -24.45
N SER A 86 22.57 -14.77 -23.71
CA SER A 86 22.63 -13.43 -24.34
C SER A 86 23.57 -12.43 -23.66
N LYS A 87 24.42 -12.87 -22.71
CA LYS A 87 25.28 -11.99 -21.89
C LYS A 87 24.51 -10.79 -21.29
N THR A 88 23.21 -10.96 -21.03
CA THR A 88 22.33 -9.89 -20.56
C THR A 88 21.93 -10.15 -19.12
N THR A 89 22.19 -9.17 -18.26
CA THR A 89 21.77 -9.15 -16.86
C THR A 89 20.34 -8.65 -16.77
N VAL A 90 19.45 -9.45 -16.17
CA VAL A 90 18.08 -9.06 -15.88
C VAL A 90 17.83 -9.08 -14.38
N CYS A 91 17.08 -8.11 -13.88
CA CYS A 91 16.61 -8.07 -12.51
C CYS A 91 15.32 -8.89 -12.42
N ALA A 92 15.37 -10.10 -11.87
CA ALA A 92 14.24 -11.03 -11.88
C ALA A 92 14.08 -11.73 -10.52
N ILE A 93 12.90 -12.28 -10.27
CA ILE A 93 12.63 -13.00 -9.02
C ILE A 93 13.45 -14.29 -9.04
N LEU A 94 14.30 -14.48 -8.03
CA LEU A 94 15.13 -15.67 -7.92
C LEU A 94 14.20 -16.86 -7.64
N HIS A 95 13.96 -17.69 -8.65
CA HIS A 95 13.29 -18.98 -8.45
C HIS A 95 14.29 -19.89 -7.73
N PRO A 96 14.01 -20.35 -6.50
CA PRO A 96 14.91 -21.25 -5.81
C PRO A 96 15.03 -22.55 -6.61
N SER A 97 16.23 -22.80 -7.12
CA SER A 97 16.60 -24.05 -7.78
C SER A 97 17.07 -25.07 -6.74
N ALA A 98 16.43 -26.24 -6.79
CA ALA A 98 16.85 -27.55 -6.27
C ALA A 98 16.49 -27.96 -4.81
N GLU A 99 15.94 -29.18 -4.77
CA GLU A 99 15.79 -30.20 -3.71
C GLU A 99 14.87 -29.96 -2.50
N ASN A 100 14.75 -28.74 -1.96
CA ASN A 100 13.75 -28.42 -0.90
C ASN A 100 12.67 -27.43 -1.38
N ALA A 101 12.49 -27.36 -2.70
CA ALA A 101 11.75 -26.31 -3.38
C ALA A 101 10.27 -26.24 -3.00
N GLU A 102 9.61 -27.35 -2.67
CA GLU A 102 8.16 -27.37 -2.43
C GLU A 102 7.76 -26.68 -1.11
N MET A 103 8.50 -26.91 -0.02
CA MET A 103 8.22 -26.26 1.27
C MET A 103 8.57 -24.77 1.25
N LEU A 104 9.70 -24.42 0.62
CA LEU A 104 10.12 -23.03 0.47
C LEU A 104 9.19 -22.24 -0.47
N LYS A 105 8.74 -22.84 -1.58
CA LYS A 105 7.73 -22.24 -2.46
C LYS A 105 6.41 -22.02 -1.72
N LYS A 106 5.91 -23.01 -0.98
CA LYS A 106 4.68 -22.86 -0.18
C LYS A 106 4.83 -21.74 0.86
N LEU A 107 5.96 -21.65 1.54
CA LEU A 107 6.23 -20.58 2.51
C LEU A 107 6.31 -19.21 1.83
N LEU A 108 7.00 -19.09 0.71
CA LEU A 108 7.11 -17.83 -0.06
C LEU A 108 5.75 -17.39 -0.63
N LEU A 109 4.94 -18.33 -1.13
CA LEU A 109 3.58 -18.07 -1.57
C LEU A 109 2.69 -17.63 -0.42
N ALA A 110 2.75 -18.32 0.73
CA ALA A 110 1.99 -17.94 1.93
C ALA A 110 2.39 -16.55 2.43
N ILE A 111 3.70 -16.23 2.46
CA ILE A 111 4.22 -14.92 2.82
C ILE A 111 3.76 -13.85 1.82
N SER A 112 3.76 -14.15 0.52
CA SER A 112 3.30 -13.23 -0.53
C SER A 112 1.81 -12.96 -0.42
N PHE A 113 1.03 -14.01 -0.17
CA PHE A 113 -0.42 -13.91 0.03
C PHE A 113 -0.76 -13.13 1.29
N LEU A 114 -0.08 -13.40 2.40
CA LEU A 114 -0.24 -12.68 3.66
C LEU A 114 0.15 -11.20 3.53
N LYS A 115 1.23 -10.90 2.79
CA LYS A 115 1.60 -9.52 2.44
C LYS A 115 0.55 -8.84 1.59
N SER A 116 -0.01 -9.52 0.60
CA SER A 116 -1.11 -8.99 -0.21
C SER A 116 -2.34 -8.72 0.66
N LEU A 117 -2.67 -9.63 1.58
CA LEU A 117 -3.80 -9.47 2.48
C LEU A 117 -3.62 -8.29 3.45
N LEU A 118 -2.49 -8.23 4.16
CA LEU A 118 -2.19 -7.19 5.15
C LEU A 118 -1.86 -5.83 4.51
N GLY A 119 -1.15 -5.85 3.39
CA GLY A 119 -0.68 -4.64 2.71
C GLY A 119 -1.70 -4.03 1.75
N PHE A 120 -2.72 -4.80 1.33
CA PHE A 120 -3.72 -4.32 0.37
C PHE A 120 -5.16 -4.52 0.87
N LEU A 121 -5.59 -5.75 1.18
CA LEU A 121 -7.00 -6.02 1.49
C LEU A 121 -7.48 -5.31 2.77
N VAL A 122 -6.66 -5.34 3.82
CA VAL A 122 -6.99 -4.68 5.10
C VAL A 122 -7.09 -3.15 4.94
N PRO A 123 -6.08 -2.44 4.40
CA PRO A 123 -6.17 -1.02 4.08
C PRO A 123 -7.40 -0.66 3.23
N PHE A 124 -7.68 -1.48 2.22
CA PHE A 124 -8.79 -1.27 1.29
C PHE A 124 -10.16 -1.39 1.97
N ALA A 125 -10.37 -2.44 2.77
CA ALA A 125 -11.61 -2.63 3.52
C ALA A 125 -11.87 -1.47 4.49
N ILE A 126 -10.82 -0.99 5.17
CA ILE A 126 -10.91 0.16 6.07
C ILE A 126 -11.30 1.42 5.28
N ILE A 127 -10.64 1.69 4.15
CA ILE A 127 -10.94 2.85 3.32
C ILE A 127 -12.41 2.82 2.84
N ILE A 128 -12.87 1.69 2.30
CA ILE A 128 -14.26 1.54 1.84
C ILE A 128 -15.25 1.74 2.97
N THR A 129 -15.04 1.07 4.11
CA THR A 129 -15.98 1.16 5.25
C THR A 129 -16.05 2.58 5.80
N CYS A 130 -14.90 3.25 5.99
CA CYS A 130 -14.85 4.66 6.37
C CYS A 130 -15.69 5.53 5.40
N TYR A 131 -15.57 5.30 4.09
CA TYR A 131 -16.31 6.08 3.09
C TYR A 131 -17.78 5.76 2.98
N CYS A 132 -18.18 4.49 3.09
CA CYS A 132 -19.59 4.14 3.16
C CYS A 132 -20.25 4.80 4.36
N LEU A 133 -19.58 4.86 5.51
CA LEU A 133 -20.10 5.49 6.72
C LEU A 133 -20.12 7.03 6.65
N ILE A 134 -19.07 7.64 6.09
CA ILE A 134 -19.07 9.08 5.79
C ILE A 134 -20.23 9.40 4.85
N GLY A 135 -20.34 8.71 3.71
CA GLY A 135 -21.40 8.90 2.73
C GLY A 135 -22.80 8.74 3.31
N ARG A 136 -23.03 7.73 4.16
CA ARG A 136 -24.31 7.55 4.86
C ARG A 136 -24.63 8.71 5.82
N THR A 137 -23.66 9.12 6.63
CA THR A 137 -23.82 10.25 7.57
C THR A 137 -24.12 11.55 6.81
N LEU A 138 -23.38 11.77 5.72
CA LEU A 138 -23.54 12.90 4.82
C LEU A 138 -24.90 12.89 4.12
N LEU A 139 -25.37 11.76 3.59
CA LEU A 139 -26.72 11.65 3.00
C LEU A 139 -27.82 11.93 4.01
N ARG A 140 -27.65 11.47 5.26
CA ARG A 140 -28.57 11.76 6.36
C ARG A 140 -28.61 13.24 6.72
N ALA A 141 -27.46 13.91 6.69
CA ALA A 141 -27.34 15.35 6.91
C ALA A 141 -27.82 16.20 5.70
N LYS A 142 -27.70 15.68 4.47
CA LYS A 142 -28.14 16.32 3.22
C LYS A 142 -29.67 16.51 3.15
N HIS A 143 -30.43 15.67 3.86
CA HIS A 143 -31.87 15.91 4.07
C HIS A 143 -32.15 17.21 4.85
N ILE A 144 -31.14 17.77 5.55
CA ILE A 144 -31.28 18.93 6.45
C ILE A 144 -30.54 20.17 5.91
N GLN A 145 -29.42 20.06 5.18
CA GLN A 145 -28.67 21.24 4.73
C GLN A 145 -27.99 21.07 3.35
N LYS A 146 -28.36 21.94 2.40
CA LYS A 146 -27.97 21.93 0.99
C LYS A 146 -26.77 22.83 0.68
N THR A 147 -25.67 22.80 1.42
CA THR A 147 -24.48 23.62 1.08
C THR A 147 -23.20 22.95 1.60
N SER A 148 -22.11 22.97 0.81
CA SER A 148 -20.74 22.50 1.15
C SER A 148 -20.32 21.05 0.82
N HIS A 149 -20.84 20.42 -0.25
CA HIS A 149 -20.52 19.01 -0.57
C HIS A 149 -19.44 18.75 -1.65
N SER A 150 -19.05 19.71 -2.49
CA SER A 150 -18.22 19.37 -3.67
C SER A 150 -16.78 18.95 -3.34
N ARG A 151 -16.18 19.53 -2.30
CA ARG A 151 -14.76 19.31 -1.95
C ARG A 151 -14.51 17.97 -1.25
N GLU A 152 -15.53 17.41 -0.59
CA GLU A 152 -15.43 16.11 0.06
C GLU A 152 -15.69 14.97 -0.92
N ASP A 153 -16.70 15.11 -1.79
CA ASP A 153 -16.97 14.19 -2.90
C ASP A 153 -15.78 14.11 -3.87
N GLU A 154 -15.05 15.20 -4.08
CA GLU A 154 -13.84 15.22 -4.92
C GLU A 154 -12.68 14.42 -4.31
N VAL A 155 -12.42 14.59 -3.01
CA VAL A 155 -11.38 13.84 -2.29
C VAL A 155 -11.73 12.35 -2.23
N LEU A 156 -13.01 12.02 -2.03
CA LEU A 156 -13.54 10.66 -2.10
C LEU A 156 -13.29 10.02 -3.46
N ARG A 157 -13.59 10.75 -4.54
CA ARG A 157 -13.36 10.28 -5.92
C ARG A 157 -11.88 10.10 -6.22
N MET A 158 -11.02 11.02 -5.78
CA MET A 158 -9.57 10.89 -5.94
C MET A 158 -9.02 9.66 -5.21
N LEU A 159 -9.53 9.36 -4.02
CA LEU A 159 -9.05 8.23 -3.21
C LEU A 159 -9.58 6.90 -3.74
N ALA A 160 -10.83 6.84 -4.19
CA ALA A 160 -11.37 5.68 -4.91
C ALA A 160 -10.62 5.42 -6.22
N ALA A 161 -10.29 6.47 -6.99
CA ALA A 161 -9.51 6.35 -8.21
C ALA A 161 -8.07 5.87 -7.93
N ALA A 162 -7.42 6.41 -6.90
CA ALA A 162 -6.10 5.94 -6.47
C ALA A 162 -6.14 4.45 -6.11
N VAL A 163 -7.14 4.04 -5.32
CA VAL A 163 -7.36 2.65 -4.91
C VAL A 163 -7.61 1.71 -6.11
N LEU A 164 -8.41 2.12 -7.10
CA LEU A 164 -8.62 1.37 -8.34
C LEU A 164 -7.32 1.25 -9.15
N ALA A 165 -6.56 2.34 -9.27
CA ALA A 165 -5.25 2.32 -9.91
C ALA A 165 -4.29 1.36 -9.19
N PHE A 166 -4.26 1.37 -7.85
CA PHE A 166 -3.47 0.41 -7.07
C PHE A 166 -3.89 -1.03 -7.31
N PHE A 167 -5.19 -1.33 -7.37
CA PHE A 167 -5.68 -2.69 -7.68
C PHE A 167 -5.24 -3.14 -9.07
N LEU A 168 -5.41 -2.28 -10.07
CA LEU A 168 -5.05 -2.57 -11.46
C LEU A 168 -3.53 -2.65 -11.69
N CYS A 169 -2.73 -1.91 -10.91
CA CYS A 169 -1.27 -1.96 -10.97
C CYS A 169 -0.67 -3.09 -10.12
N TRP A 170 -1.45 -3.68 -9.20
CA TRP A 170 -1.00 -4.75 -8.31
C TRP A 170 -1.38 -6.16 -8.83
N VAL A 171 -2.54 -6.29 -9.48
CA VAL A 171 -2.96 -7.51 -10.22
C VAL A 171 -2.13 -7.67 -11.48
#